data_AF-A0A5D2CIY2-F1
#
_entry.id   AF-A0A5D2CIY2-F1
#
_cell.length_a   1.000
_cell.length_b   1.000
_cell.length_c   1.000
_cell.angle_alpha   90.00
_cell.angle_beta   90.00
_cell.angle_gamma   90.00
#
_symmetry.space_group_name_H-M   'P 1'
#
loop_
_entity.id
_entity.type
_entity.pdbx_description
1 polymer ?
#
loop_
_entity_poly.entity_id
_entity_poly.type
_entity_poly.pdbx_seq_one_letter_code
_entity_poly.pdbx_strand_id
1 'polypeptide(L)'
;MLSSLSKNEVLPVFPRLVDLPLEKFQLALAHILQGSAHIGPALTPAEALVAIHDVIPEKGGLPLKKIMDACSACFEQRTVFTQQVLAKALNQMVCVCTMYLGLDACSACFEQRTVFTQQVLAKALNQMVDQIPFPLLFMRTVIQAIDAFPTMELLPMHDSLWLLSAYE
;
A
#
# COMPACT_ATOMS: atom_id res chain seq x y z
N MET A 1 22.19 -13.18 -3.92
CA MET A 1 22.38 -12.18 -4.99
C MET A 1 21.32 -11.07 -4.96
N LEU A 2 20.07 -11.32 -4.54
CA LEU A 2 19.06 -10.26 -4.41
C LEU A 2 19.39 -9.20 -3.34
N SER A 3 20.10 -9.58 -2.27
CA SER A 3 20.48 -8.69 -1.16
C SER A 3 21.54 -7.63 -1.49
N SER A 4 22.18 -7.70 -2.66
CA SER A 4 23.16 -6.71 -3.11
C SER A 4 22.61 -5.76 -4.17
N LEU A 5 21.35 -5.93 -4.58
CA LEU A 5 20.72 -5.05 -5.56
C LEU A 5 20.36 -3.70 -4.93
N SER A 6 20.46 -2.63 -5.70
CA SER A 6 19.94 -1.31 -5.35
C SER A 6 18.45 -1.18 -5.68
N LYS A 7 17.80 -0.14 -5.15
CA LYS A 7 16.41 0.21 -5.49
C LYS A 7 16.14 0.25 -7.00
N ASN A 8 17.03 0.88 -7.76
CA ASN A 8 16.88 1.06 -9.20
C ASN A 8 17.00 -0.25 -9.99
N GLU A 9 17.66 -1.26 -9.42
CA GLU A 9 17.78 -2.58 -10.03
C GLU A 9 16.62 -3.49 -9.64
N VAL A 10 16.08 -3.34 -8.43
CA VAL A 10 14.96 -4.14 -7.92
C VAL A 10 13.63 -3.72 -8.57
N LEU A 11 13.34 -2.43 -8.69
CA LEU A 11 12.03 -1.96 -9.16
C LEU A 11 11.65 -2.47 -10.56
N PRO A 12 12.53 -2.47 -11.58
CA PRO A 12 12.16 -2.95 -12.92
C PRO A 12 11.87 -4.46 -13.00
N VAL A 13 12.43 -5.26 -12.07
CA VAL A 13 12.21 -6.71 -12.02
C VAL A 13 11.12 -7.11 -11.02
N PHE A 14 10.59 -6.16 -10.26
CA PHE A 14 9.64 -6.42 -9.18
C PHE A 14 8.37 -7.16 -9.62
N PRO A 15 7.74 -6.86 -10.78
CA PRO A 15 6.61 -7.65 -11.28
C PRO A 15 6.93 -9.14 -11.45
N ARG A 16 8.16 -9.46 -11.88
CA ARG A 16 8.62 -10.86 -12.00
C ARG A 16 8.83 -11.52 -10.65
N LEU A 17 9.20 -10.75 -9.62
CA LEU A 17 9.29 -11.26 -8.25
C LEU A 17 7.91 -11.61 -7.71
N VAL A 18 6.90 -10.75 -7.95
CA VAL A 18 5.50 -11.01 -7.55
C VAL A 18 4.92 -12.23 -8.30
N ASP A 19 5.37 -12.49 -9.53
CA ASP A 19 4.95 -13.67 -10.29
C ASP A 19 5.55 -15.00 -9.78
N LEU A 20 6.54 -14.97 -8.89
CA LEU A 20 7.11 -16.19 -8.34
C LEU A 20 6.08 -16.97 -7.50
N PRO A 21 6.27 -18.28 -7.27
CA PRO A 21 5.57 -18.98 -6.19
C PRO A 21 5.70 -18.22 -4.87
N LEU A 22 4.63 -18.19 -4.07
CA LEU A 22 4.52 -17.31 -2.89
C LEU A 22 5.71 -17.43 -1.93
N GLU A 23 6.15 -18.66 -1.64
CA GLU A 23 7.31 -18.92 -0.77
C GLU A 23 8.61 -18.30 -1.33
N LYS A 24 8.80 -18.35 -2.65
CA LYS A 24 9.96 -17.76 -3.32
C LYS A 24 9.88 -16.24 -3.33
N PHE A 25 8.69 -15.67 -3.49
CA PHE A 25 8.46 -14.24 -3.34
C PHE A 25 8.79 -13.77 -1.93
N GLN A 26 8.28 -14.46 -0.89
CA GLN A 26 8.56 -14.14 0.51
C GLN A 26 10.05 -14.17 0.82
N LEU A 27 10.77 -15.18 0.31
CA LEU A 27 12.23 -15.26 0.44
C LEU A 27 12.93 -14.10 -0.29
N ALA A 28 12.54 -13.82 -1.53
CA ALA A 28 13.10 -12.71 -2.31
C ALA A 28 12.89 -11.37 -1.60
N LEU A 29 11.68 -11.15 -1.08
CA LEU A 29 11.30 -9.96 -0.33
C LEU A 29 12.13 -9.82 0.95
N ALA A 30 12.29 -10.88 1.73
CA ALA A 30 13.13 -10.86 2.93
C ALA A 30 14.57 -10.43 2.61
N HIS A 31 15.16 -10.94 1.52
CA HIS A 31 16.50 -10.56 1.09
C HIS A 31 16.60 -9.09 0.64
N ILE A 32 15.56 -8.58 -0.01
CA ILE A 32 15.47 -7.17 -0.44
C ILE A 32 15.35 -6.22 0.76
N LEU A 33 14.51 -6.58 1.75
CA LEU A 33 14.25 -5.80 2.96
C LEU A 33 15.37 -5.89 4.00
N GLN A 34 16.18 -6.96 3.96
CA GLN A 34 17.37 -7.08 4.80
C GLN A 34 18.58 -6.42 4.15
N GLY A 35 18.73 -6.58 2.83
CA GLY A 35 19.87 -6.08 2.10
C GLY A 35 21.20 -6.74 2.47
N SER A 36 22.30 -6.06 2.18
CA SER A 36 23.65 -6.51 2.54
C SER A 36 24.31 -5.56 3.55
N ALA A 37 25.36 -6.02 4.21
CA ALA A 37 26.08 -5.24 5.22
C ALA A 37 26.63 -3.89 4.70
N HIS A 38 26.89 -3.77 3.39
CA HIS A 38 27.50 -2.58 2.80
C HIS A 38 26.51 -1.65 2.10
N ILE A 39 25.39 -2.18 1.60
CA ILE A 39 24.43 -1.43 0.77
C ILE A 39 23.14 -1.13 1.56
N GLY A 40 22.86 -1.88 2.63
CA GLY A 40 21.59 -1.82 3.33
C GLY A 40 20.44 -2.40 2.49
N PRO A 41 19.19 -2.25 2.95
CA PRO A 41 18.02 -2.77 2.25
C PRO A 41 17.77 -2.03 0.94
N ALA A 42 17.44 -2.78 -0.11
CA ALA A 42 17.18 -2.19 -1.41
C ALA A 42 15.84 -1.43 -1.44
N LEU A 43 14.88 -1.90 -0.65
CA LEU A 43 13.59 -1.24 -0.40
C LEU A 43 13.29 -1.25 1.08
N THR A 44 12.66 -0.20 1.58
CA THR A 44 11.96 -0.24 2.86
C THR A 44 10.67 -1.07 2.74
N PRO A 45 10.11 -1.58 3.85
CA PRO A 45 8.83 -2.27 3.82
C PRO A 45 7.70 -1.45 3.17
N ALA A 46 7.66 -0.14 3.40
CA ALA A 46 6.67 0.73 2.77
C ALA A 46 6.86 0.82 1.25
N GLU A 47 8.10 0.98 0.78
CA GLU A 47 8.40 1.00 -0.65
C GLU A 47 8.14 -0.34 -1.34
N ALA A 48 8.37 -1.46 -0.66
CA ALA A 48 8.01 -2.76 -1.19
C ALA A 48 6.50 -2.90 -1.39
N LEU A 49 5.69 -2.46 -0.41
CA LEU A 49 4.24 -2.45 -0.56
C LEU A 49 3.78 -1.54 -1.70
N VAL A 50 4.35 -0.34 -1.83
CA VAL A 50 4.08 0.57 -2.97
C VAL A 50 4.45 -0.13 -4.28
N ALA A 51 5.62 -0.76 -4.37
CA ALA A 51 6.07 -1.46 -5.57
C ALA A 51 5.18 -2.67 -5.94
N ILE A 52 4.57 -3.37 -4.97
CA ILE A 52 3.56 -4.41 -5.26
C ILE A 52 2.32 -3.78 -5.90
N HIS A 53 1.88 -2.63 -5.40
CA HIS A 53 0.69 -1.95 -5.91
C HIS A 53 0.93 -1.29 -7.27
N ASP A 54 2.17 -0.89 -7.58
CA ASP A 54 2.54 -0.36 -8.89
C ASP A 54 2.54 -1.43 -9.99
N VAL A 55 2.41 -2.72 -9.64
CA VAL A 55 2.30 -3.79 -10.64
C VAL A 55 0.93 -3.74 -11.31
N ILE A 56 0.92 -3.44 -12.61
CA ILE A 56 -0.30 -3.38 -13.41
C ILE A 56 -0.74 -4.80 -13.79
N PRO A 57 -1.97 -5.23 -13.41
CA PRO A 57 -2.51 -6.51 -13.87
C PRO A 57 -2.91 -6.42 -15.34
N GLU A 58 -2.47 -7.37 -16.17
CA GLU A 58 -2.78 -7.40 -17.60
C GLU A 58 -3.32 -8.78 -18.03
N LYS A 59 -4.17 -8.80 -19.07
CA LYS A 59 -4.74 -10.03 -19.62
C LYS A 59 -3.64 -10.82 -20.35
N GLY A 60 -3.21 -11.94 -19.74
CA GLY A 60 -2.07 -12.74 -20.21
C GLY A 60 -0.74 -12.41 -19.53
N GLY A 61 -0.75 -11.43 -18.62
CA GLY A 61 0.36 -11.07 -17.73
C GLY A 61 0.13 -11.56 -16.30
N LEU A 62 0.58 -10.78 -15.30
CA LEU A 62 0.46 -11.14 -13.89
C LEU A 62 -1.02 -11.08 -13.44
N PRO A 63 -1.61 -12.18 -12.94
CA PRO A 63 -2.99 -12.16 -12.43
C PRO A 63 -3.12 -11.28 -11.19
N LEU A 64 -4.21 -10.51 -11.08
CA LEU A 64 -4.52 -9.69 -9.89
C LEU A 64 -4.42 -10.50 -8.59
N LYS A 65 -4.84 -11.77 -8.61
CA LYS A 65 -4.74 -12.68 -7.46
C LYS A 65 -3.30 -12.78 -6.91
N LYS A 66 -2.27 -12.82 -7.76
CA LYS A 66 -0.88 -12.89 -7.28
C LYS A 66 -0.42 -11.61 -6.61
N ILE A 67 -0.89 -10.47 -7.10
CA ILE A 67 -0.64 -9.17 -6.46
C ILE A 67 -1.30 -9.15 -5.07
N MET A 68 -2.55 -9.62 -4.96
CA MET A 68 -3.25 -9.74 -3.68
C MET A 68 -2.57 -10.73 -2.72
N ASP A 69 -2.10 -11.87 -3.20
CA ASP A 69 -1.39 -12.88 -2.40
C ASP A 69 -0.05 -12.31 -1.88
N ALA A 70 0.68 -11.54 -2.69
CA ALA A 70 1.91 -10.86 -2.28
C ALA A 70 1.66 -9.79 -1.22
N CYS A 71 0.60 -8.97 -1.37
CA CYS A 71 0.17 -8.04 -0.33
C CYS A 71 -0.17 -8.78 0.97
N SER A 72 -0.97 -9.84 0.88
CA SER A 72 -1.37 -10.65 2.04
C SER A 72 -0.17 -11.24 2.78
N ALA A 73 0.82 -11.77 2.04
CA ALA A 73 2.06 -12.27 2.62
C ALA A 73 2.88 -11.19 3.35
N CYS A 74 2.89 -9.94 2.86
CA CYS A 74 3.52 -8.83 3.57
C CYS A 74 2.79 -8.58 4.90
N PHE A 75 1.47 -8.60 4.87
CA PHE A 75 0.64 -8.30 6.03
C PHE A 75 0.67 -9.35 7.13
N GLU A 76 0.92 -10.61 6.78
CA GLU A 76 1.16 -11.69 7.74
C GLU A 76 2.48 -11.48 8.52
N GLN A 77 3.45 -10.75 7.95
CA GLN A 77 4.73 -10.44 8.59
C GLN A 77 4.66 -9.19 9.49
N ARG A 78 3.84 -9.25 10.54
CA ARG A 78 3.49 -8.11 11.42
C ARG A 78 4.67 -7.42 12.11
N THR A 79 5.81 -8.08 12.24
CA THR A 79 7.05 -7.50 12.80
C THR A 79 7.80 -6.64 11.79
N VAL A 80 7.67 -6.94 10.50
CA VAL A 80 8.31 -6.20 9.39
C VAL A 80 7.36 -5.13 8.86
N PHE A 81 6.10 -5.49 8.64
CA PHE A 81 5.04 -4.62 8.15
C PHE A 81 4.16 -4.17 9.31
N THR A 82 4.74 -3.36 10.18
CA THR A 82 4.03 -2.80 11.32
C THR A 82 2.90 -1.86 10.89
N GLN A 83 1.98 -1.56 11.80
CA GLN A 83 0.93 -0.57 11.58
C GLN A 83 1.45 0.78 11.06
N GLN A 84 2.61 1.24 11.56
CA GLN A 84 3.22 2.50 11.10
C GLN A 84 3.75 2.39 9.67
N VAL A 85 4.34 1.25 9.31
CA VAL A 85 4.78 0.98 7.93
C VAL A 85 3.58 0.97 6.99
N LEU A 86 2.48 0.32 7.37
CA LEU A 86 1.25 0.26 6.59
C LEU A 86 0.66 1.66 6.39
N ALA A 87 0.56 2.47 7.45
CA ALA A 87 0.09 3.85 7.33
C ALA A 87 0.99 4.68 6.39
N LYS A 88 2.32 4.53 6.50
CA LYS A 88 3.27 5.20 5.60
C LYS A 88 3.10 4.76 4.15
N ALA A 89 2.97 3.45 3.92
CA ALA A 89 2.76 2.89 2.59
C ALA A 89 1.46 3.41 1.99
N LEU A 90 0.37 3.41 2.75
CA LEU A 90 -0.91 3.97 2.33
C LEU A 90 -0.79 5.45 1.97
N ASN A 91 -0.15 6.28 2.78
CA ASN A 91 0.04 7.70 2.43
C ASN A 91 0.80 7.89 1.13
N GLN A 92 1.80 7.02 0.87
CA GLN A 92 2.56 7.03 -0.37
C GLN A 92 1.71 6.51 -1.54
N MET A 93 0.88 5.49 -1.31
CA MET A 93 -0.02 4.92 -2.31
C MET A 93 -1.15 5.87 -2.69
N VAL A 94 -1.76 6.59 -1.76
CA VAL A 94 -2.80 7.57 -2.12
C VAL A 94 -2.20 8.78 -2.86
N CYS A 95 -0.87 8.89 -2.94
CA CYS A 95 -0.19 9.79 -3.87
C CYS A 95 0.02 9.16 -5.28
N VAL A 96 0.06 7.82 -5.40
CA VAL A 96 0.38 7.07 -6.65
C VAL A 96 -0.85 6.42 -7.31
N CYS A 97 -1.78 5.84 -6.54
CA CYS A 97 -3.05 5.24 -6.98
C CYS A 97 -3.96 6.22 -7.71
N THR A 98 -3.74 7.52 -7.55
CA THR A 98 -4.50 8.58 -8.23
C THR A 98 -4.24 8.66 -9.72
N MET A 99 -3.17 8.00 -10.20
CA MET A 99 -2.72 8.13 -11.57
C MET A 99 -2.87 6.83 -12.40
N TYR A 100 -2.87 5.62 -11.79
CA TYR A 100 -2.81 4.36 -12.56
C TYR A 100 -3.57 3.12 -12.07
N LEU A 101 -4.03 3.01 -10.81
CA LEU A 101 -4.81 1.84 -10.37
C LEU A 101 -6.27 2.20 -10.08
N GLY A 102 -7.17 1.52 -10.80
CA GLY A 102 -8.61 1.58 -10.57
C GLY A 102 -8.99 1.20 -9.14
N LEU A 103 -10.15 1.71 -8.74
CA LEU A 103 -10.77 1.65 -7.40
C LEU A 103 -10.80 0.25 -6.76
N ASP A 104 -10.72 -0.80 -7.57
CA ASP A 104 -10.89 -2.19 -7.16
C ASP A 104 -9.74 -2.69 -6.27
N ALA A 105 -8.51 -2.22 -6.50
CA ALA A 105 -7.36 -2.62 -5.69
C ALA A 105 -7.40 -2.02 -4.28
N CYS A 106 -7.80 -0.74 -4.17
CA CYS A 106 -8.05 -0.10 -2.87
C CYS A 106 -9.20 -0.79 -2.12
N SER A 107 -10.29 -1.14 -2.83
CA SER A 107 -11.42 -1.87 -2.24
C SER A 107 -11.01 -3.23 -1.69
N ALA A 108 -10.25 -4.02 -2.45
CA ALA A 108 -9.76 -5.32 -2.00
C ALA A 108 -8.82 -5.20 -0.79
N CYS A 109 -8.02 -4.14 -0.71
CA CYS A 109 -7.20 -3.86 0.47
C CYS A 109 -8.05 -3.52 1.70
N PHE A 110 -9.12 -2.74 1.55
CA PHE A 110 -10.01 -2.38 2.66
C PHE A 110 -10.83 -3.55 3.19
N GLU A 111 -11.06 -4.59 2.39
CA GLU A 111 -11.70 -5.83 2.84
C GLU A 111 -10.82 -6.67 3.79
N GLN A 112 -9.50 -6.46 3.81
CA GLN A 112 -8.56 -7.19 4.68
C GLN A 112 -8.50 -6.59 6.10
N ARG A 113 -9.62 -6.70 6.84
CA ARG A 113 -9.85 -6.06 8.15
C ARG A 113 -8.89 -6.46 9.28
N THR A 114 -8.21 -7.60 9.15
CA THR A 114 -7.18 -8.06 10.12
C THR A 114 -5.85 -7.33 9.94
N VAL A 115 -5.64 -6.72 8.78
CA VAL A 115 -4.43 -6.01 8.38
C VAL A 115 -4.69 -4.51 8.44
N PHE A 116 -5.69 -4.06 7.68
CA PHE A 116 -6.13 -2.68 7.62
C PHE A 116 -7.19 -2.46 8.67
N THR A 117 -6.74 -2.50 9.92
CA THR A 117 -7.60 -2.14 11.05
C THR A 117 -8.06 -0.69 10.89
N GLN A 118 -9.21 -0.40 11.47
CA GLN A 118 -9.78 0.94 11.54
C GLN A 118 -8.76 2.00 11.98
N GLN A 119 -7.91 1.69 12.97
CA GLN A 119 -6.90 2.62 13.48
C GLN A 119 -5.79 2.92 12.47
N VAL A 120 -5.35 1.92 11.69
CA VAL A 120 -4.30 2.09 10.67
C VAL A 120 -4.78 2.96 9.54
N LEU A 121 -6.00 2.69 9.06
CA LEU A 121 -6.61 3.46 7.99
C LEU A 121 -6.93 4.90 8.45
N ALA A 122 -7.45 5.05 9.67
CA ALA A 122 -7.68 6.37 10.27
C ALA A 122 -6.41 7.22 10.31
N LYS A 123 -5.31 6.63 10.78
CA LYS A 123 -4.02 7.31 10.87
C LYS A 123 -3.48 7.72 9.50
N ALA A 124 -3.59 6.86 8.48
CA ALA A 124 -3.14 7.17 7.13
C ALA A 124 -3.96 8.33 6.54
N LEU A 125 -5.28 8.24 6.62
CA LEU A 125 -6.17 9.30 6.14
C LEU A 125 -5.94 10.63 6.88
N ASN A 126 -5.71 10.61 8.20
CA ASN A 126 -5.39 11.84 8.94
C ASN A 126 -4.07 12.48 8.47
N GLN A 127 -3.05 11.68 8.18
CA GLN A 127 -1.75 12.19 7.69
C GLN A 127 -1.82 12.78 6.28
N MET A 128 -2.84 12.42 5.51
CA MET A 128 -3.07 12.99 4.18
C MET A 128 -3.69 14.37 4.22
N VAL A 129 -4.43 14.71 5.28
CA VAL A 129 -5.03 16.05 5.44
C VAL A 129 -3.96 17.14 5.54
N ASP A 130 -2.77 16.79 6.02
CA ASP A 130 -1.67 17.75 6.14
C ASP A 130 -0.98 18.03 4.79
N GLN A 131 -1.35 17.34 3.70
CA GLN A 131 -0.78 17.53 2.36
C GLN A 131 -1.63 18.52 1.56
N ILE A 132 -1.16 19.76 1.42
CA ILE A 132 -1.77 20.80 0.56
C ILE A 132 -1.04 20.83 -0.79
N PRO A 133 -1.75 20.89 -1.94
CA PRO A 133 -3.20 20.95 -2.09
C PRO A 133 -3.88 19.59 -1.87
N PHE A 134 -5.08 19.63 -1.30
CA PHE A 134 -5.88 18.44 -0.98
C PHE A 134 -6.16 17.62 -2.25
N PRO A 135 -5.71 16.35 -2.33
CA PRO A 135 -6.00 15.52 -3.49
C PRO A 135 -7.50 15.19 -3.53
N LEU A 136 -8.20 15.45 -4.64
CA LEU A 136 -9.62 15.06 -4.82
C LEU A 136 -9.91 13.59 -4.49
N LEU A 137 -8.89 12.74 -4.62
CA LEU A 137 -8.96 11.31 -4.41
C LEU A 137 -8.86 10.92 -2.94
N PHE A 138 -8.29 11.78 -2.09
CA PHE A 138 -8.40 11.65 -0.63
C PHE A 138 -9.86 11.52 -0.21
N MET A 139 -10.72 12.38 -0.76
CA MET A 139 -12.14 12.42 -0.41
C MET A 139 -12.86 11.12 -0.84
N ARG A 140 -12.51 10.57 -2.00
CA ARG A 140 -13.05 9.28 -2.46
C ARG A 140 -12.57 8.09 -1.61
N THR A 141 -11.29 8.06 -1.25
CA THR A 141 -10.72 7.03 -0.38
C THR A 141 -11.35 7.08 1.02
N VAL A 142 -11.62 8.29 1.53
CA VAL A 142 -12.35 8.47 2.77
C VAL A 142 -13.76 7.90 2.69
N ILE A 143 -14.53 8.20 1.64
CA ILE A 143 -15.89 7.67 1.48
C ILE A 143 -15.87 6.14 1.47
N GLN A 144 -14.96 5.52 0.70
CA GLN A 144 -14.80 4.06 0.67
C GLN A 144 -14.39 3.48 2.03
N ALA A 145 -13.53 4.18 2.79
CA ALA A 145 -13.12 3.77 4.11
C ALA A 145 -14.26 3.87 5.14
N ILE A 146 -15.07 4.93 5.08
CA ILE A 146 -16.25 5.12 5.93
C ILE A 146 -17.30 4.05 5.65
N ASP A 147 -17.59 3.77 4.37
CA ASP A 147 -18.52 2.71 3.97
C ASP A 147 -18.06 1.33 4.46
N ALA A 148 -16.75 1.07 4.41
CA ALA A 148 -16.17 -0.19 4.88
C ALA A 148 -16.09 -0.27 6.43
N PHE A 149 -15.91 0.86 7.11
CA PHE A 149 -15.68 0.96 8.56
C PHE A 149 -16.43 2.15 9.19
N PRO A 150 -17.76 2.05 9.41
CA PRO A 150 -18.60 3.18 9.79
C PRO A 150 -18.28 3.85 11.13
N THR A 151 -17.55 3.17 12.03
CA THR A 151 -17.20 3.67 13.37
C THR A 151 -15.83 4.35 13.44
N MET A 152 -15.23 4.71 12.30
CA MET A 152 -13.84 5.20 12.23
C MET A 152 -13.75 6.68 12.63
N GLU A 153 -12.97 7.00 13.67
CA GLU A 153 -12.70 8.38 14.08
C GLU A 153 -11.54 8.98 13.28
N LEU A 154 -11.87 9.75 12.24
CA LEU A 154 -10.92 10.55 11.47
C LEU A 154 -10.84 11.96 12.07
N LEU A 155 -9.77 12.22 12.82
CA LEU A 155 -9.54 13.42 13.63
C LEU A 155 -9.73 14.78 12.92
N PRO A 156 -9.58 14.93 11.58
CA PRO A 156 -9.89 16.18 10.89
C PRO A 156 -11.21 16.17 10.07
N MET A 157 -11.91 15.04 9.95
CA MET A 157 -13.06 14.92 9.00
C MET A 157 -14.42 15.09 9.66
N HIS A 158 -14.45 15.40 10.96
CA HIS A 158 -15.69 15.65 11.69
C HIS A 158 -16.30 17.03 11.36
N ASP A 159 -15.56 17.89 10.65
CA ASP A 159 -16.03 19.18 10.15
C ASP A 159 -16.84 18.98 8.86
N SER A 160 -18.15 19.23 8.93
CA SER A 160 -19.10 19.04 7.82
C SER A 160 -18.74 19.81 6.54
N LEU A 161 -17.90 20.84 6.63
CA LEU A 161 -17.34 21.57 5.49
C LEU A 161 -16.45 20.69 4.60
N TRP A 162 -15.71 19.73 5.18
CA TRP A 162 -14.86 18.80 4.42
C TRP A 162 -15.66 17.81 3.58
N LEU A 163 -16.77 17.30 4.13
CA LEU A 163 -17.68 16.42 3.39
C LEU A 163 -18.43 17.15 2.29
N LEU A 164 -18.77 18.43 2.48
CA LEU A 164 -19.44 19.22 1.44
C LEU A 164 -18.53 19.50 0.24
N SER A 165 -17.26 19.86 0.47
CA SER A 165 -16.29 20.00 -0.63
C SER A 165 -15.92 18.69 -1.33
N ALA A 166 -16.25 17.53 -0.75
CA ALA A 166 -16.08 16.23 -1.39
C ALA A 166 -17.18 15.88 -2.39
N TYR A 167 -18.33 16.54 -2.31
CA TYR A 167 -19.52 16.26 -3.12
C TYR A 167 -19.79 17.32 -4.22
N GLU A 168 -18.98 18.39 -4.29
CA GLU A 168 -18.96 19.39 -5.37
C GLU A 168 -17.84 19.11 -6.38
#